data_AF-A0A034VAC2-F1
#
_entry.id   AF-A0A034VAC2-F1
#
_cell.length_a   1.000
_cell.length_b   1.000
_cell.length_c   1.000
_cell.angle_alpha   90.00
_cell.angle_beta   90.00
_cell.angle_gamma   90.00
#
_symmetry.space_group_name_H-M   'P 1'
#
loop_
_entity.id
_entity.type
_entity.pdbx_description
1 polymer ?
#
loop_
_entity_poly.entity_id
_entity_poly.type
_entity_poly.pdbx_seq_one_letter_code
_entity_poly.pdbx_strand_id
1 'polypeptide(L)'
;AVVLMHFNADRAVLDLLRLSCALMPEQATSWEAIMQPIHYATAKRILYTRNYIVLLCLTVTKNPKLMNTKEGMNAMNAAFTELLNTLDRAVRATVGSKTIDEQKREALNLMVEIMVPMQTQRLETSNQLVDTLIHWQAQCESGNFLLCSTLNAIGHMKTFVTGTYPLLESTIAHYFRTSAESQDWHTPTWKALRQILEPSFSKMDLMPILRGPFFLTLHMFFIHKIEQITNVGDKITFLQDVCQLVEGCKTNPYTEPRLALVWCAIISRGCQILCETQNVKKVLFMFASYMCLTSTQSEGWGDTLLGAIGLKTDVVTNRRKALARSLACVLYSLFPHTSSTGPYPSSEFDMSLHELTVLLANKKFADIKQQIIAAIGIIKDESTPALRDVPQLVFRLIGIFYNSVFIPTVPELWDFESRFT
;
A
#
# COMPACT_ATOMS: atom_id res chain seq x y z
N ALA A 1 -32.42 -29.67 24.62
CA ALA A 1 -33.04 -30.02 23.33
C ALA A 1 -33.37 -28.79 22.49
N VAL A 2 -34.20 -27.85 22.97
CA VAL A 2 -34.61 -26.64 22.22
C VAL A 2 -33.45 -25.69 21.87
N VAL A 3 -32.49 -25.50 22.79
CA VAL A 3 -31.29 -24.66 22.55
C VAL A 3 -30.33 -25.30 21.52
N LEU A 4 -30.24 -26.63 21.48
CA LEU A 4 -29.44 -27.38 20.48
C LEU A 4 -30.11 -27.38 19.09
N MET A 5 -31.45 -27.36 19.03
CA MET A 5 -32.19 -27.28 17.77
C MET A 5 -32.07 -25.89 17.10
N HIS A 6 -32.09 -24.81 17.87
CA HIS A 6 -31.87 -23.45 17.31
C HIS A 6 -30.44 -23.27 16.79
N PHE A 7 -29.43 -23.79 17.50
CA PHE A 7 -28.04 -23.74 17.04
C PHE A 7 -27.81 -24.47 15.71
N ASN A 8 -28.50 -25.61 15.50
CA ASN A 8 -28.42 -26.37 14.25
C ASN A 8 -29.21 -25.72 13.10
N ALA A 9 -30.37 -25.10 13.39
CA ALA A 9 -31.18 -24.43 12.39
C ALA A 9 -30.52 -23.12 11.90
N ASP A 10 -29.99 -22.29 12.80
CA ASP A 10 -29.31 -21.05 12.44
C ASP A 10 -28.03 -21.32 11.64
N ARG A 11 -27.27 -22.35 12.04
CA ARG A 11 -26.11 -22.83 11.27
C ARG A 11 -26.51 -23.33 9.89
N ALA A 12 -27.56 -24.16 9.79
CA ALA A 12 -28.05 -24.66 8.50
C ALA A 12 -28.55 -23.53 7.59
N VAL A 13 -29.17 -22.48 8.15
CA VAL A 13 -29.60 -21.30 7.38
C VAL A 13 -28.39 -20.48 6.91
N LEU A 14 -27.38 -20.26 7.76
CA LEU A 14 -26.15 -19.57 7.35
C LEU A 14 -25.37 -20.37 6.30
N ASP A 15 -25.27 -21.68 6.47
CA ASP A 15 -24.66 -22.58 5.49
C ASP A 15 -25.44 -22.59 4.18
N LEU A 16 -26.78 -22.64 4.22
CA LEU A 16 -27.62 -22.55 3.04
C LEU A 16 -27.44 -21.21 2.33
N LEU A 17 -27.41 -20.10 3.06
CA LEU A 17 -27.20 -18.75 2.49
C LEU A 17 -25.79 -18.63 1.89
N ARG A 18 -24.77 -19.15 2.56
CA ARG A 18 -23.39 -19.18 2.06
C ARG A 18 -23.26 -20.03 0.79
N LEU A 19 -23.83 -21.24 0.79
CA LEU A 19 -23.87 -22.12 -0.39
C LEU A 19 -24.67 -21.46 -1.53
N SER A 20 -25.74 -20.73 -1.20
CA SER A 20 -26.50 -19.92 -2.16
C SER A 20 -25.70 -18.74 -2.70
N CYS A 21 -24.68 -18.23 -2.00
CA CYS A 21 -23.75 -17.22 -2.56
C CYS A 21 -22.78 -17.86 -3.57
N ALA A 22 -22.44 -19.14 -3.39
CA ALA A 22 -21.57 -19.89 -4.29
C ALA A 22 -22.30 -20.33 -5.57
N LEU A 23 -23.57 -20.77 -5.42
CA LEU A 23 -24.34 -21.48 -6.45
C LEU A 23 -23.53 -22.58 -7.14
N MET A 24 -22.72 -23.29 -6.35
CA MET A 24 -21.94 -24.45 -6.79
C MET A 24 -22.70 -25.73 -6.41
N PRO A 25 -22.86 -26.71 -7.31
CA PRO A 25 -23.48 -27.99 -6.97
C PRO A 25 -22.61 -28.78 -5.97
N GLU A 26 -23.24 -29.39 -4.95
CA GLU A 26 -22.56 -30.16 -3.88
C GLU A 26 -21.92 -31.47 -4.38
N GLN A 27 -22.47 -32.07 -5.43
CA GLN A 27 -21.92 -33.23 -6.12
C GLN A 27 -22.27 -33.10 -7.60
N ALA A 28 -21.29 -33.27 -8.48
CA ALA A 28 -21.51 -33.26 -9.91
C ALA A 28 -20.91 -34.51 -10.56
N THR A 29 -21.74 -35.16 -11.38
CA THR A 29 -21.42 -36.40 -12.09
C THR A 29 -20.68 -36.17 -13.41
N SER A 30 -20.60 -34.93 -13.91
CA SER A 30 -19.78 -34.54 -15.07
C SER A 30 -19.41 -33.05 -15.07
N TRP A 31 -18.33 -32.69 -15.79
CA TRP A 31 -17.82 -31.31 -15.93
C TRP A 31 -18.84 -30.33 -16.55
N GLU A 32 -19.65 -30.80 -17.51
CA GLU A 32 -20.68 -30.01 -18.18
C GLU A 32 -21.87 -29.66 -17.27
N ALA A 33 -22.20 -30.54 -16.30
CA ALA A 33 -23.22 -30.29 -15.29
C ALA A 33 -22.80 -29.25 -14.24
N ILE A 34 -21.48 -29.00 -14.08
CA ILE A 34 -20.92 -27.96 -13.21
C ILE A 34 -21.01 -26.58 -13.87
N MET A 35 -20.80 -26.49 -15.19
CA MET A 35 -20.61 -25.21 -15.88
C MET A 35 -21.91 -24.45 -16.17
N GLN A 36 -23.01 -25.13 -16.52
CA GLN A 36 -24.26 -24.44 -16.84
C GLN A 36 -24.86 -23.65 -15.65
N PRO A 37 -24.98 -24.20 -14.42
CA PRO A 37 -25.52 -23.46 -13.29
C PRO A 37 -24.67 -22.26 -12.88
N ILE A 38 -23.33 -22.40 -12.88
CA ILE A 38 -22.39 -21.37 -12.40
C ILE A 38 -22.40 -20.14 -13.33
N HIS A 39 -22.53 -20.35 -14.64
CA HIS A 39 -22.49 -19.28 -15.65
C HIS A 39 -23.75 -18.39 -15.64
N TYR A 40 -24.94 -18.97 -15.48
CA TYR A 40 -26.21 -18.21 -15.38
C TYR A 40 -26.52 -17.71 -13.96
N ALA A 41 -25.72 -18.12 -12.97
CA ALA A 41 -25.91 -17.78 -11.56
C ALA A 41 -25.35 -16.41 -11.14
N THR A 42 -24.55 -15.72 -11.98
CA THR A 42 -23.85 -14.48 -11.56
C THR A 42 -24.77 -13.44 -10.92
N ALA A 43 -25.94 -13.14 -11.52
CA ALA A 43 -26.91 -12.20 -10.96
C ALA A 43 -27.46 -12.66 -9.60
N LYS A 44 -27.72 -13.96 -9.44
CA LYS A 44 -28.18 -14.54 -8.18
C LYS A 44 -27.07 -14.52 -7.12
N ARG A 45 -25.82 -14.82 -7.49
CA ARG A 45 -24.65 -14.74 -6.58
C ARG A 45 -24.47 -13.33 -6.02
N ILE A 46 -24.56 -12.31 -6.89
CA ILE A 46 -24.51 -10.90 -6.50
C ILE A 46 -25.61 -10.59 -5.47
N LEU A 47 -26.86 -10.97 -5.77
CA LEU A 47 -28.00 -10.75 -4.87
C LEU A 47 -27.82 -11.45 -3.52
N TYR A 48 -27.44 -12.73 -3.51
CA TYR A 48 -27.26 -13.50 -2.28
C TYR A 48 -26.07 -13.00 -1.46
N THR A 49 -24.97 -12.60 -2.11
CA THR A 49 -23.80 -12.01 -1.43
C THR A 49 -24.21 -10.75 -0.67
N ARG A 50 -24.92 -9.83 -1.34
CA ARG A 50 -25.46 -8.63 -0.70
C ARG A 50 -26.32 -8.97 0.52
N ASN A 51 -27.26 -9.89 0.36
CA ASN A 51 -28.17 -10.30 1.44
C ASN A 51 -27.42 -10.95 2.61
N TYR A 52 -26.42 -11.79 2.34
CA TYR A 52 -25.60 -12.41 3.38
C TYR A 52 -24.87 -11.35 4.21
N ILE A 53 -24.22 -10.37 3.55
CA ILE A 53 -23.50 -9.30 4.26
C ILE A 53 -24.49 -8.44 5.07
N VAL A 54 -25.63 -8.07 4.49
CA VAL A 54 -26.67 -7.33 5.22
C VAL A 54 -27.14 -8.10 6.45
N LEU A 55 -27.37 -9.42 6.34
CA LEU A 55 -27.75 -10.26 7.48
C LEU A 55 -26.65 -10.38 8.53
N LEU A 56 -25.39 -10.50 8.11
CA LEU A 56 -24.24 -10.50 9.01
C LEU A 56 -24.19 -9.19 9.80
N CYS A 57 -24.30 -8.05 9.12
CA CYS A 57 -24.35 -6.73 9.74
C CYS A 57 -25.56 -6.52 10.68
N LEU A 58 -26.74 -7.03 10.29
CA LEU A 58 -27.95 -6.99 11.12
C LEU A 58 -27.78 -7.84 12.38
N THR A 59 -27.13 -9.00 12.28
CA THR A 59 -26.82 -9.86 13.42
C THR A 59 -25.99 -9.10 14.45
N VAL A 60 -24.97 -8.36 14.01
CA VAL A 60 -24.14 -7.53 14.88
C VAL A 60 -24.97 -6.45 15.58
N THR A 61 -25.82 -5.76 14.81
CA THR A 61 -26.62 -4.65 15.33
C THR A 61 -27.70 -5.12 16.31
N LYS A 62 -28.33 -6.28 16.04
CA LYS A 62 -29.43 -6.82 16.86
C LYS A 62 -28.97 -7.63 18.07
N ASN A 63 -27.74 -8.14 18.08
CA ASN A 63 -27.22 -9.00 19.14
C ASN A 63 -25.95 -8.44 19.82
N PRO A 64 -25.97 -7.19 20.34
CA PRO A 64 -24.77 -6.54 20.89
C PRO A 64 -24.15 -7.31 22.06
N LYS A 65 -24.96 -8.00 22.88
CA LYS A 65 -24.47 -8.83 24.00
C LYS A 65 -23.58 -9.99 23.51
N LEU A 66 -23.96 -10.62 22.41
CA LEU A 66 -23.17 -11.70 21.81
C LEU A 66 -21.89 -11.15 21.19
N MET A 67 -21.98 -10.02 20.48
CA MET A 67 -20.83 -9.39 19.83
C MET A 67 -19.79 -8.84 20.80
N ASN A 68 -20.18 -8.56 22.05
CA ASN A 68 -19.26 -8.19 23.11
C ASN A 68 -18.46 -9.39 23.68
N THR A 69 -18.75 -10.61 23.24
CA THR A 69 -17.98 -11.82 23.60
C THR A 69 -16.93 -12.15 22.55
N LYS A 70 -15.83 -12.79 22.98
CA LYS A 70 -14.77 -13.24 22.07
C LYS A 70 -15.31 -14.29 21.09
N GLU A 71 -16.17 -15.18 21.56
CA GLU A 71 -16.78 -16.26 20.79
C GLU A 71 -17.71 -15.69 19.70
N GLY A 72 -18.56 -14.72 20.05
CA GLY A 72 -19.44 -14.06 19.08
C GLY A 72 -18.66 -13.34 17.99
N MET A 73 -17.58 -12.63 18.36
CA MET A 73 -16.72 -11.95 17.40
C MET A 73 -15.97 -12.94 16.49
N ASN A 74 -15.45 -14.03 17.05
CA ASN A 74 -14.80 -15.09 16.28
C ASN A 74 -15.77 -15.76 15.31
N ALA A 75 -17.01 -16.01 15.72
CA ALA A 75 -18.03 -16.59 14.85
C ALA A 75 -18.37 -15.65 13.68
N MET A 76 -18.49 -14.34 13.93
CA MET A 76 -18.69 -13.35 12.88
C MET A 76 -17.53 -13.33 11.87
N ASN A 77 -16.29 -13.28 12.36
CA ASN A 77 -15.09 -13.25 11.51
C ASN A 77 -14.98 -14.54 10.69
N ALA A 78 -15.28 -15.69 11.29
CA ALA A 78 -15.29 -16.98 10.61
C ALA A 78 -16.35 -17.02 9.51
N ALA A 79 -17.59 -16.61 9.80
CA ALA A 79 -18.68 -16.58 8.82
C ALA A 79 -18.38 -15.65 7.64
N PHE A 80 -17.70 -14.52 7.88
CA PHE A 80 -17.29 -13.61 6.81
C PHE A 80 -16.12 -14.19 5.99
N THR A 81 -15.11 -14.74 6.65
CA THR A 81 -13.97 -15.40 6.00
C THR A 81 -14.44 -16.57 5.12
N GLU A 82 -15.40 -17.36 5.61
CA GLU A 82 -15.95 -18.49 4.86
C GLU A 82 -16.76 -18.05 3.64
N LEU A 83 -17.47 -16.92 3.73
CA LEU A 83 -18.09 -16.30 2.55
C LEU A 83 -17.02 -15.91 1.52
N LEU A 84 -15.96 -15.21 1.93
CA LEU A 84 -14.88 -14.79 1.02
C LEU A 84 -14.23 -16.00 0.33
N ASN A 85 -13.92 -17.05 1.08
CA ASN A 85 -13.39 -18.32 0.54
C ASN A 85 -14.38 -19.01 -0.41
N THR A 86 -15.67 -18.89 -0.16
CA THR A 86 -16.72 -19.47 -1.01
C THR A 86 -16.85 -18.71 -2.31
N LEU A 87 -16.82 -17.38 -2.27
CA LEU A 87 -16.84 -16.54 -3.46
C LEU A 87 -15.58 -16.69 -4.30
N ASP A 88 -14.41 -16.77 -3.67
CA ASP A 88 -13.14 -16.99 -4.38
C ASP A 88 -13.16 -18.30 -5.17
N ARG A 89 -13.57 -19.39 -4.51
CA ARG A 89 -13.77 -20.69 -5.17
C ARG A 89 -14.78 -20.61 -6.32
N ALA A 90 -15.87 -19.87 -6.14
CA ALA A 90 -16.89 -19.71 -7.18
C ALA A 90 -16.39 -18.91 -8.40
N VAL A 91 -15.52 -17.92 -8.21
CA VAL A 91 -14.86 -17.21 -9.32
C VAL A 91 -13.85 -18.13 -10.01
N ARG A 92 -12.99 -18.81 -9.26
CA ARG A 92 -11.99 -19.76 -9.79
C ARG A 92 -12.62 -20.93 -10.55
N ALA A 93 -13.78 -21.41 -10.13
CA ALA A 93 -14.50 -22.48 -10.81
C ALA A 93 -14.98 -22.11 -12.24
N THR A 94 -14.88 -20.82 -12.63
CA THR A 94 -15.19 -20.36 -14.00
C THR A 94 -13.98 -20.31 -14.93
N VAL A 95 -12.82 -20.79 -14.49
CA VAL A 95 -11.64 -20.95 -15.35
C VAL A 95 -11.95 -21.90 -16.51
N GLY A 96 -11.62 -21.48 -17.73
CA GLY A 96 -11.89 -22.22 -18.96
C GLY A 96 -13.28 -21.95 -19.57
N SER A 97 -14.25 -21.41 -18.83
CA SER A 97 -15.54 -20.97 -19.39
C SER A 97 -15.65 -19.46 -19.56
N LYS A 98 -15.04 -18.68 -18.67
CA LYS A 98 -15.01 -17.22 -18.74
C LYS A 98 -13.62 -16.73 -19.10
N THR A 99 -13.58 -15.65 -19.86
CA THR A 99 -12.36 -14.87 -20.06
C THR A 99 -11.90 -14.26 -18.72
N ILE A 100 -10.61 -13.93 -18.63
CA ILE A 100 -10.03 -13.26 -17.47
C ILE A 100 -10.78 -11.95 -17.13
N ASP A 101 -11.17 -11.18 -18.14
CA ASP A 101 -11.88 -9.92 -17.93
C ASP A 101 -13.30 -10.12 -17.39
N GLU A 102 -13.98 -11.19 -17.79
CA GLU A 102 -15.28 -11.56 -17.22
C GLU A 102 -15.14 -12.02 -15.76
N GLN A 103 -14.07 -12.74 -15.41
CA GLN A 103 -13.77 -13.12 -14.03
C GLN A 103 -13.45 -11.89 -13.16
N LYS A 104 -12.62 -10.96 -13.66
CA LYS A 104 -12.34 -9.68 -13.01
C LYS A 104 -13.62 -8.88 -12.76
N ARG A 105 -14.52 -8.81 -13.75
CA ARG A 105 -15.81 -8.11 -13.65
C ARG A 105 -16.75 -8.77 -12.66
N GLU A 106 -16.84 -10.10 -12.66
CA GLU A 106 -17.63 -10.83 -11.67
C GLU A 106 -17.10 -10.61 -10.25
N ALA A 107 -15.79 -10.72 -10.03
CA ALA A 107 -15.15 -10.44 -8.76
C ALA A 107 -15.40 -9.00 -8.29
N LEU A 108 -15.34 -8.02 -9.21
CA LEU A 108 -15.66 -6.62 -8.90
C LEU A 108 -17.10 -6.46 -8.42
N ASN A 109 -18.07 -7.02 -9.14
CA ASN A 109 -19.47 -6.93 -8.76
C ASN A 109 -19.72 -7.53 -7.37
N LEU A 110 -19.11 -8.69 -7.07
CA LEU A 110 -19.20 -9.32 -5.76
C LEU A 110 -18.58 -8.45 -4.65
N MET A 111 -17.39 -7.90 -4.90
CA MET A 111 -16.72 -7.03 -3.93
C MET A 111 -17.51 -5.74 -3.67
N VAL A 112 -18.11 -5.12 -4.69
CA VAL A 112 -18.97 -3.94 -4.51
C VAL A 112 -20.15 -4.25 -3.59
N GLU A 113 -20.80 -5.40 -3.76
CA GLU A 113 -21.90 -5.83 -2.88
C GLU A 113 -21.47 -6.19 -1.46
N ILE A 114 -20.17 -6.44 -1.23
CA ILE A 114 -19.60 -6.57 0.12
C ILE A 114 -19.29 -5.19 0.72
N MET A 115 -18.64 -4.32 -0.03
CA MET A 115 -18.13 -3.04 0.47
C MET A 115 -19.24 -2.02 0.75
N VAL A 116 -20.29 -1.97 -0.07
CA VAL A 116 -21.37 -0.98 0.08
C VAL A 116 -22.12 -1.13 1.41
N PRO A 117 -22.60 -2.33 1.81
CA PRO A 117 -23.24 -2.51 3.11
C PRO A 117 -22.30 -2.23 4.30
N MET A 118 -21.01 -2.59 4.18
CA MET A 118 -19.99 -2.32 5.21
C MET A 118 -19.82 -0.83 5.51
N GLN A 119 -19.99 0.03 4.50
CA GLN A 119 -19.88 1.48 4.64
C GLN A 119 -21.00 2.09 5.51
N THR A 120 -22.18 1.48 5.52
CA THR A 120 -23.36 1.99 6.25
C THR A 120 -23.47 1.50 7.70
N GLN A 121 -22.53 0.68 8.16
CA GLN A 121 -22.53 0.15 9.52
C GLN A 121 -21.94 1.11 10.54
N ARG A 122 -22.11 0.77 11.83
CA ARG A 122 -21.35 1.37 12.92
C ARG A 122 -19.85 1.19 12.70
N LEU A 123 -19.07 2.15 13.17
CA LEU A 123 -17.62 2.21 12.93
C LEU A 123 -16.90 0.95 13.42
N GLU A 124 -17.27 0.44 14.60
CA GLU A 124 -16.65 -0.75 15.20
C GLU A 124 -16.88 -1.99 14.34
N THR A 125 -18.12 -2.21 13.88
CA THR A 125 -18.48 -3.32 12.99
C THR A 125 -17.78 -3.23 11.65
N SER A 126 -17.72 -2.01 11.08
CA SER A 126 -17.05 -1.76 9.80
C SER A 126 -15.55 -2.06 9.91
N ASN A 127 -14.89 -1.58 10.97
CA ASN A 127 -13.48 -1.86 11.24
C ASN A 127 -13.22 -3.36 11.44
N GLN A 128 -14.08 -4.07 12.16
CA GLN A 128 -13.94 -5.52 12.36
C GLN A 128 -14.01 -6.31 11.05
N LEU A 129 -14.94 -5.95 10.16
CA LEU A 129 -15.06 -6.56 8.84
C LEU A 129 -13.85 -6.21 7.97
N VAL A 130 -13.35 -4.97 8.03
CA VAL A 130 -12.11 -4.56 7.37
C VAL A 130 -10.91 -5.40 7.85
N ASP A 131 -10.74 -5.57 9.16
CA ASP A 131 -9.63 -6.34 9.74
C ASP A 131 -9.69 -7.80 9.30
N THR A 132 -10.90 -8.38 9.26
CA THR A 132 -11.11 -9.74 8.74
C THR A 132 -10.77 -9.84 7.26
N LEU A 133 -11.15 -8.85 6.45
CA LEU A 133 -10.82 -8.81 5.02
C LEU A 133 -9.31 -8.67 4.80
N ILE A 134 -8.62 -7.83 5.57
CA ILE A 134 -7.16 -7.69 5.55
C ILE A 134 -6.48 -9.02 5.91
N HIS A 135 -6.98 -9.71 6.95
CA HIS A 135 -6.44 -11.01 7.35
C HIS A 135 -6.65 -12.08 6.27
N TRP A 136 -7.82 -12.09 5.63
CA TRP A 136 -8.11 -12.99 4.52
C TRP A 136 -7.22 -12.71 3.30
N GLN A 137 -7.01 -11.44 2.94
CA GLN A 137 -6.09 -11.05 1.86
C GLN A 137 -4.66 -11.57 2.08
N ALA A 138 -4.20 -11.61 3.35
CA ALA A 138 -2.88 -12.13 3.68
C ALA A 138 -2.68 -13.61 3.32
N GLN A 139 -3.77 -14.39 3.34
CA GLN A 139 -3.79 -15.81 3.04
C GLN A 139 -4.09 -16.11 1.55
N CYS A 140 -4.46 -15.08 0.78
CA CYS A 140 -4.75 -15.24 -0.64
C CYS A 140 -3.48 -15.47 -1.46
N GLU A 141 -3.62 -16.28 -2.51
CA GLU A 141 -2.61 -16.45 -3.54
C GLU A 141 -2.37 -15.15 -4.33
N SER A 142 -1.17 -15.02 -4.91
CA SER A 142 -0.81 -13.93 -5.80
C SER A 142 -1.82 -13.77 -6.94
N GLY A 143 -2.18 -12.53 -7.24
CA GLY A 143 -3.14 -12.20 -8.29
C GLY A 143 -4.62 -12.44 -7.97
N ASN A 144 -5.00 -13.03 -6.83
CA ASN A 144 -6.40 -13.35 -6.50
C ASN A 144 -7.42 -12.30 -6.99
N PHE A 145 -8.43 -12.73 -7.78
CA PHE A 145 -9.37 -11.83 -8.44
C PHE A 145 -10.18 -10.95 -7.48
N LEU A 146 -10.69 -11.52 -6.38
CA LEU A 146 -11.46 -10.76 -5.38
C LEU A 146 -10.57 -9.75 -4.65
N LEU A 147 -9.35 -10.16 -4.29
CA LEU A 147 -8.36 -9.26 -3.69
C LEU A 147 -8.06 -8.08 -4.62
N CYS A 148 -7.70 -8.35 -5.88
CA CYS A 148 -7.38 -7.29 -6.84
C CYS A 148 -8.59 -6.38 -7.11
N SER A 149 -9.79 -6.95 -7.21
CA SER A 149 -11.03 -6.20 -7.41
C SER A 149 -11.44 -5.35 -6.20
N THR A 150 -10.88 -5.59 -5.01
CA THR A 150 -11.10 -4.75 -3.83
C THR A 150 -10.65 -3.29 -4.09
N LEU A 151 -9.57 -3.08 -4.83
CA LEU A 151 -9.07 -1.74 -5.18
C LEU A 151 -10.11 -0.92 -5.98
N ASN A 152 -10.71 -1.55 -7.00
CA ASN A 152 -11.78 -0.92 -7.79
C ASN A 152 -13.06 -0.75 -6.95
N ALA A 153 -13.42 -1.74 -6.13
CA ALA A 153 -14.62 -1.70 -5.30
C ALA A 153 -14.59 -0.54 -4.27
N ILE A 154 -13.41 -0.21 -3.71
CA ILE A 154 -13.22 0.99 -2.87
C ILE A 154 -13.65 2.26 -3.63
N GLY A 155 -13.35 2.33 -4.92
CA GLY A 155 -13.75 3.44 -5.78
C GLY A 155 -15.27 3.62 -5.91
N HIS A 156 -16.07 2.59 -5.61
CA HIS A 156 -17.53 2.68 -5.61
C HIS A 156 -18.13 3.13 -4.26
N MET A 157 -17.33 3.19 -3.19
CA MET A 157 -17.78 3.72 -1.91
C MET A 157 -18.13 5.21 -2.03
N LYS A 158 -19.19 5.65 -1.36
CA LYS A 158 -19.59 7.08 -1.40
C LYS A 158 -18.66 7.98 -0.58
N THR A 159 -18.12 7.45 0.52
CA THR A 159 -17.27 8.15 1.48
C THR A 159 -16.23 7.18 2.04
N PHE A 160 -15.04 7.68 2.30
CA PHE A 160 -13.99 6.92 2.96
C PHE A 160 -14.23 6.94 4.46
N VAL A 161 -14.48 5.78 5.04
CA VAL A 161 -14.49 5.58 6.50
C VAL A 161 -13.07 5.26 6.98
N THR A 162 -12.77 5.43 8.27
CA THR A 162 -11.42 5.24 8.83
C THR A 162 -10.79 3.90 8.44
N GLY A 163 -11.56 2.80 8.43
CA GLY A 163 -11.10 1.47 8.01
C GLY A 163 -10.74 1.34 6.52
N THR A 164 -11.10 2.30 5.67
CA THR A 164 -10.79 2.25 4.23
C THR A 164 -9.30 2.38 3.96
N TYR A 165 -8.59 3.22 4.71
CA TYR A 165 -7.15 3.45 4.55
C TYR A 165 -6.28 2.22 4.89
N PRO A 166 -6.46 1.53 6.05
CA PRO A 166 -5.72 0.30 6.30
C PRO A 166 -6.08 -0.80 5.30
N LEU A 167 -7.34 -0.90 4.86
CA LEU A 167 -7.72 -1.84 3.80
C LEU A 167 -7.01 -1.54 2.49
N LEU A 168 -6.97 -0.27 2.08
CA LEU A 168 -6.31 0.17 0.86
C LEU A 168 -4.80 -0.09 0.90
N GLU A 169 -4.13 0.29 2.00
CA GLU A 169 -2.70 0.02 2.22
C GLU A 169 -2.39 -1.47 2.15
N SER A 170 -3.20 -2.31 2.81
CA SER A 170 -3.07 -3.76 2.74
C SER A 170 -3.27 -4.24 1.30
N THR A 171 -4.38 -3.86 0.67
CA THR A 171 -4.74 -4.36 -0.66
C THR A 171 -3.68 -3.99 -1.69
N ILE A 172 -3.11 -2.77 -1.64
CA ILE A 172 -1.99 -2.38 -2.51
C ILE A 172 -0.77 -3.29 -2.28
N ALA A 173 -0.39 -3.53 -1.01
CA ALA A 173 0.73 -4.40 -0.70
C ALA A 173 0.55 -5.83 -1.24
N HIS A 174 -0.67 -6.35 -1.21
CA HIS A 174 -1.00 -7.68 -1.73
C HIS A 174 -1.15 -7.71 -3.25
N TYR A 175 -1.63 -6.62 -3.87
CA TYR A 175 -1.74 -6.47 -5.32
C TYR A 175 -0.39 -6.66 -6.00
N PHE A 176 0.71 -6.18 -5.41
CA PHE A 176 2.05 -6.36 -5.97
C PHE A 176 2.64 -7.77 -5.83
N ARG A 177 1.94 -8.72 -5.21
CA ARG A 177 2.37 -10.12 -5.18
C ARG A 177 2.17 -10.76 -6.55
N THR A 178 3.20 -11.45 -7.02
CA THR A 178 3.18 -12.21 -8.28
C THR A 178 3.54 -13.67 -8.02
N SER A 179 3.04 -14.56 -8.87
CA SER A 179 3.47 -15.96 -8.97
C SER A 179 3.57 -16.33 -10.44
N ALA A 180 4.24 -17.44 -10.76
CA ALA A 180 4.31 -17.95 -12.13
C ALA A 180 2.91 -18.23 -12.72
N GLU A 181 1.97 -18.68 -11.87
CA GLU A 181 0.59 -19.02 -12.25
C GLU A 181 -0.27 -17.79 -12.55
N SER A 182 0.03 -16.64 -11.93
CA SER A 182 -0.72 -15.40 -12.13
C SER A 182 -0.13 -14.52 -13.23
N GLN A 183 1.11 -14.78 -13.66
CA GLN A 183 1.90 -13.84 -14.46
C GLN A 183 1.25 -13.47 -15.79
N ASP A 184 0.56 -14.41 -16.43
CA ASP A 184 -0.09 -14.22 -17.73
C ASP A 184 -1.20 -13.15 -17.72
N TRP A 185 -1.79 -12.88 -16.55
CA TRP A 185 -2.95 -11.99 -16.42
C TRP A 185 -2.86 -10.96 -15.29
N HIS A 186 -1.86 -11.12 -14.42
CA HIS A 186 -1.56 -10.26 -13.28
C HIS A 186 -0.07 -9.92 -13.23
N THR A 187 0.27 -8.82 -13.92
CA THR A 187 1.58 -8.16 -13.82
C THR A 187 1.35 -6.77 -13.22
N PRO A 188 1.46 -6.63 -11.88
CA PRO A 188 1.09 -5.41 -11.18
C PRO A 188 2.11 -4.30 -11.46
N THR A 189 1.61 -3.13 -11.87
CA THR A 189 2.43 -1.92 -12.00
C THR A 189 1.77 -0.74 -11.31
N TRP A 190 2.59 0.24 -10.91
CA TRP A 190 2.07 1.47 -10.30
C TRP A 190 1.17 2.26 -11.26
N LYS A 191 1.47 2.24 -12.56
CA LYS A 191 0.65 2.87 -13.59
C LYS A 191 -0.74 2.21 -13.67
N ALA A 192 -0.81 0.88 -13.68
CA ALA A 192 -2.08 0.16 -13.66
C ALA A 192 -2.84 0.40 -12.35
N LEU A 193 -2.15 0.38 -11.21
CA LEU A 193 -2.76 0.69 -9.92
C LEU A 193 -3.35 2.10 -9.88
N ARG A 194 -2.69 3.09 -10.49
CA ARG A 194 -3.19 4.47 -10.56
C ARG A 194 -4.51 4.54 -11.32
N GLN A 195 -4.60 3.86 -12.46
CA GLN A 195 -5.83 3.81 -13.25
C GLN A 195 -6.98 3.16 -12.47
N ILE A 196 -6.70 2.08 -11.74
CA ILE A 196 -7.67 1.39 -10.87
C ILE A 196 -8.16 2.32 -9.76
N LEU A 197 -7.27 3.10 -9.14
CA LEU A 197 -7.58 3.98 -8.02
C LEU A 197 -8.10 5.35 -8.44
N GLU A 198 -8.14 5.69 -9.73
CA GLU A 198 -8.59 7.00 -10.22
C GLU A 198 -9.94 7.45 -9.64
N PRO A 199 -10.99 6.58 -9.58
CA PRO A 199 -12.28 6.95 -9.00
C PRO A 199 -12.25 7.20 -7.47
N SER A 200 -11.16 6.81 -6.81
CA SER A 200 -10.99 6.87 -5.36
C SER A 200 -10.29 8.16 -4.90
N PHE A 201 -9.41 8.76 -5.71
CA PHE A 201 -8.52 9.83 -5.24
C PHE A 201 -9.26 11.07 -4.76
N SER A 202 -10.36 11.46 -5.41
CA SER A 202 -11.16 12.63 -5.00
C SER A 202 -11.83 12.49 -3.64
N LYS A 203 -11.87 11.27 -3.09
CA LYS A 203 -12.50 10.93 -1.81
C LYS A 203 -11.48 10.77 -0.68
N MET A 204 -10.19 10.73 -1.00
CA MET A 204 -9.11 10.58 -0.04
C MET A 204 -8.75 11.92 0.62
N ASP A 205 -8.32 11.85 1.87
CA ASP A 205 -7.79 12.98 2.62
C ASP A 205 -6.39 12.64 3.16
N LEU A 206 -5.51 13.64 3.18
CA LEU A 206 -4.12 13.53 3.59
C LEU A 206 -3.99 13.15 5.08
N MET A 207 -4.78 13.78 5.96
CA MET A 207 -4.60 13.63 7.40
C MET A 207 -4.90 12.20 7.91
N PRO A 208 -5.98 11.52 7.48
CA PRO A 208 -6.20 10.12 7.82
C PRO A 208 -5.08 9.18 7.33
N ILE A 209 -4.50 9.46 6.15
CA ILE A 209 -3.40 8.65 5.60
C ILE A 209 -2.18 8.72 6.52
N LEU A 210 -1.80 9.91 6.97
CA LEU A 210 -0.59 10.13 7.77
C LEU A 210 -0.72 9.74 9.25
N ARG A 211 -1.94 9.63 9.77
CA ARG A 211 -2.17 9.13 11.13
C ARG A 211 -1.83 7.64 11.28
N GLY A 212 -1.79 6.89 10.17
CA GLY A 212 -1.38 5.50 10.15
C GLY A 212 -0.12 5.28 9.29
N PRO A 213 0.46 4.07 9.31
CA PRO A 213 1.61 3.73 8.48
C PRO A 213 1.19 3.37 7.04
N PHE A 214 0.34 4.20 6.42
CA PHE A 214 -0.29 3.93 5.11
C PHE A 214 0.52 4.52 3.95
N PHE A 215 1.80 4.15 3.87
CA PHE A 215 2.77 4.81 2.99
C PHE A 215 2.60 4.49 1.50
N LEU A 216 2.09 3.30 1.12
CA LEU A 216 1.79 3.00 -0.28
C LEU A 216 0.58 3.82 -0.75
N THR A 217 -0.41 3.97 0.13
CA THR A 217 -1.55 4.86 -0.10
C THR A 217 -1.09 6.32 -0.20
N LEU A 218 -0.21 6.76 0.69
CA LEU A 218 0.36 8.11 0.67
C LEU A 218 1.13 8.38 -0.63
N HIS A 219 1.94 7.43 -1.11
CA HIS A 219 2.69 7.57 -2.35
C HIS A 219 1.76 7.85 -3.55
N MET A 220 0.70 7.06 -3.70
CA MET A 220 -0.27 7.23 -4.78
C MET A 220 -1.07 8.53 -4.66
N PHE A 221 -1.55 8.83 -3.45
CA PHE A 221 -2.28 10.05 -3.18
C PHE A 221 -1.43 11.29 -3.43
N PHE A 222 -0.18 11.30 -2.95
CA PHE A 222 0.77 12.40 -3.15
C PHE A 222 1.00 12.68 -4.63
N ILE A 223 1.28 11.63 -5.42
CA ILE A 223 1.53 11.75 -6.86
C ILE A 223 0.30 12.27 -7.60
N HIS A 224 -0.89 11.73 -7.30
CA HIS A 224 -2.12 12.25 -7.91
C HIS A 224 -2.37 13.71 -7.50
N LYS A 225 -2.28 14.03 -6.21
CA LYS A 225 -2.65 15.34 -5.67
C LYS A 225 -1.74 16.46 -6.19
N ILE A 226 -0.42 16.24 -6.21
CA ILE A 226 0.53 17.25 -6.70
C ILE A 226 0.35 17.55 -8.20
N GLU A 227 -0.11 16.58 -8.99
CA GLU A 227 -0.40 16.74 -10.41
C GLU A 227 -1.70 17.50 -10.68
N GLN A 228 -2.67 17.41 -9.77
CA GLN A 228 -3.93 18.16 -9.85
C GLN A 228 -3.78 19.63 -9.44
N ILE A 229 -2.72 19.97 -8.68
CA ILE A 229 -2.47 21.36 -8.28
C ILE A 229 -1.82 22.11 -9.45
N THR A 230 -2.53 23.10 -9.99
CA THR A 230 -2.06 23.90 -11.13
C THR A 230 -1.12 25.03 -10.71
N ASN A 231 -1.37 25.66 -9.56
CA ASN A 231 -0.55 26.77 -9.07
C ASN A 231 0.74 26.26 -8.43
N VAL A 232 1.89 26.76 -8.89
CA VAL A 232 3.21 26.34 -8.39
C VAL A 232 3.43 26.67 -6.92
N GLY A 233 2.92 27.80 -6.43
CA GLY A 233 2.96 28.16 -5.01
C GLY A 233 2.18 27.18 -4.13
N ASP A 234 1.01 26.74 -4.58
CA ASP A 234 0.23 25.72 -3.89
C ASP A 234 0.92 24.35 -3.93
N LYS A 235 1.61 24.00 -5.02
CA LYS A 235 2.44 22.78 -5.09
C LYS A 235 3.55 22.81 -4.04
N ILE A 236 4.21 23.96 -3.86
CA ILE A 236 5.28 24.14 -2.86
C ILE A 236 4.72 24.00 -1.45
N THR A 237 3.60 24.64 -1.15
CA THR A 237 2.94 24.54 0.16
C THR A 237 2.55 23.10 0.45
N PHE A 238 1.91 22.42 -0.49
CA PHE A 238 1.54 21.01 -0.34
C PHE A 238 2.76 20.10 -0.14
N LEU A 239 3.85 20.31 -0.90
CA LEU A 239 5.10 19.58 -0.73
C LEU A 239 5.68 19.81 0.68
N GLN A 240 5.68 21.04 1.16
CA GLN A 240 6.15 21.40 2.49
C GLN A 240 5.33 20.71 3.59
N ASP A 241 4.01 20.73 3.48
CA ASP A 241 3.11 20.08 4.43
C ASP A 241 3.37 18.58 4.48
N VAL A 242 3.48 17.92 3.32
CA VAL A 242 3.78 16.48 3.24
C VAL A 242 5.15 16.17 3.82
N CYS A 243 6.18 16.97 3.53
CA CYS A 243 7.51 16.82 4.13
C CYS A 243 7.42 16.82 5.65
N GLN A 244 6.83 17.87 6.24
CA GLN A 244 6.70 18.03 7.69
C GLN A 244 5.93 16.89 8.34
N LEU A 245 4.84 16.45 7.71
CA LEU A 245 4.02 15.38 8.25
C LEU A 245 4.72 14.02 8.22
N VAL A 246 5.52 13.75 7.17
CA VAL A 246 6.31 12.51 7.08
C VAL A 246 7.42 12.45 8.14
N GLU A 247 7.90 13.59 8.64
CA GLU A 247 8.92 13.62 9.70
C GLU A 247 8.43 12.97 11.00
N GLY A 248 7.13 13.11 11.30
CA GLY A 248 6.48 12.54 12.47
C GLY A 248 6.10 11.06 12.33
N CYS A 249 6.25 10.46 11.15
CA CYS A 249 5.84 9.08 10.91
C CYS A 249 6.85 8.07 11.47
N LYS A 250 6.32 7.06 12.18
CA LYS A 250 7.10 5.92 12.66
C LYS A 250 7.10 4.80 11.63
N THR A 251 8.18 4.03 11.63
CA THR A 251 8.33 2.85 10.77
C THR A 251 8.84 1.65 11.54
N ASN A 252 8.61 0.49 10.95
CA ASN A 252 9.21 -0.78 11.31
C ASN A 252 9.86 -1.38 10.05
N PRO A 253 10.65 -2.47 10.15
CA PRO A 253 11.34 -3.05 9.01
C PRO A 253 10.43 -3.41 7.81
N TYR A 254 9.14 -3.65 8.04
CA TYR A 254 8.17 -3.95 6.99
C TYR A 254 7.62 -2.69 6.28
N THR A 255 7.49 -1.58 6.99
CA THR A 255 6.97 -0.31 6.45
C THR A 255 8.05 0.65 5.97
N GLU A 256 9.31 0.45 6.37
CA GLU A 256 10.46 1.25 5.95
C GLU A 256 10.64 1.37 4.43
N PRO A 257 10.58 0.29 3.62
CA PRO A 257 10.72 0.41 2.17
C PRO A 257 9.61 1.25 1.54
N ARG A 258 8.44 1.31 2.19
CA ARG A 258 7.27 2.07 1.71
C ARG A 258 7.42 3.55 2.02
N LEU A 259 7.93 3.90 3.21
CA LEU A 259 8.29 5.28 3.52
C LEU A 259 9.41 5.78 2.61
N ALA A 260 10.43 4.96 2.35
CA ALA A 260 11.51 5.28 1.42
C ALA A 260 10.98 5.63 0.02
N LEU A 261 9.94 4.92 -0.44
CA LEU A 261 9.27 5.22 -1.70
C LEU A 261 8.60 6.60 -1.69
N VAL A 262 7.95 6.99 -0.59
CA VAL A 262 7.39 8.33 -0.40
C VAL A 262 8.48 9.40 -0.43
N TRP A 263 9.60 9.17 0.26
CA TRP A 263 10.75 10.09 0.23
C TRP A 263 11.27 10.33 -1.18
N CYS A 264 11.45 9.26 -1.95
CA CYS A 264 11.92 9.37 -3.33
C CYS A 264 10.91 10.12 -4.22
N ALA A 265 9.61 9.93 -4.00
CA ALA A 265 8.58 10.70 -4.71
C ALA A 265 8.61 12.19 -4.35
N ILE A 266 8.80 12.53 -3.08
CA ILE A 266 8.97 13.93 -2.61
C ILE A 266 10.17 14.58 -3.32
N ILE A 267 11.31 13.88 -3.37
CA ILE A 267 12.53 14.40 -4.04
C ILE A 267 12.28 14.57 -5.54
N SER A 268 11.72 13.55 -6.20
CA SER A 268 11.43 13.56 -7.63
C SER A 268 10.50 14.72 -8.02
N ARG A 269 9.35 14.87 -7.33
CA ARG A 269 8.40 15.95 -7.61
C ARG A 269 8.93 17.32 -7.17
N GLY A 270 9.73 17.37 -6.12
CA GLY A 270 10.44 18.58 -5.71
C GLY A 270 11.44 19.07 -6.76
N CYS A 271 12.14 18.17 -7.45
CA CYS A 271 13.02 18.52 -8.57
C CYS A 271 12.24 19.04 -9.78
N GLN A 272 11.07 18.47 -10.06
CA GLN A 272 10.17 18.98 -11.11
C GLN A 272 9.72 20.42 -10.80
N ILE A 273 9.31 20.70 -9.56
CA ILE A 273 8.97 22.06 -9.13
C ILE A 273 10.20 22.98 -9.20
N LEU A 274 11.40 22.47 -8.87
CA LEU A 274 12.64 23.25 -8.90
C LEU A 274 13.00 23.72 -10.32
N CYS A 275 12.60 22.95 -11.35
CA CYS A 275 12.71 23.36 -12.75
C CYS A 275 11.77 24.52 -13.09
N GLU A 276 10.60 24.59 -12.44
CA GLU A 276 9.62 25.67 -12.61
C GLU A 276 9.99 26.91 -11.78
N THR A 277 10.53 26.75 -10.57
CA THR A 277 10.84 27.85 -9.65
C THR A 277 11.87 27.50 -8.58
N GLN A 278 12.73 28.47 -8.24
CA GLN A 278 13.70 28.34 -7.14
C GLN A 278 13.08 28.43 -5.74
N ASN A 279 11.81 28.82 -5.61
CA ASN A 279 11.15 28.99 -4.32
C ASN A 279 11.04 27.68 -3.52
N VAL A 280 11.05 26.53 -4.19
CA VAL A 280 11.02 25.20 -3.54
C VAL A 280 12.34 24.83 -2.84
N LYS A 281 13.43 25.55 -3.13
CA LYS A 281 14.78 25.30 -2.57
C LYS A 281 14.75 25.16 -1.05
N LYS A 282 14.06 26.07 -0.35
CA LYS A 282 13.96 26.02 1.12
C LYS A 282 13.32 24.73 1.62
N VAL A 283 12.26 24.26 0.96
CA VAL A 283 11.56 23.02 1.32
C VAL A 283 12.47 21.81 1.13
N LEU A 284 13.18 21.74 0.01
CA LEU A 284 14.14 20.67 -0.29
C LEU A 284 15.32 20.65 0.69
N PHE A 285 15.84 21.82 1.06
CA PHE A 285 16.88 21.94 2.09
C PHE A 285 16.41 21.49 3.46
N MET A 286 15.19 21.87 3.89
CA MET A 286 14.62 21.39 5.15
C MET A 286 14.47 19.87 5.13
N PHE A 287 14.01 19.30 4.01
CA PHE A 287 13.89 17.86 3.84
C PHE A 287 15.25 17.15 3.87
N ALA A 288 16.30 17.76 3.30
CA ALA A 288 17.67 17.24 3.40
C ALA A 288 18.16 17.20 4.85
N SER A 289 17.90 18.25 5.63
CA SER A 289 18.20 18.29 7.06
C SER A 289 17.44 17.21 7.83
N TYR A 290 16.16 16.97 7.52
CA TYR A 290 15.39 15.86 8.09
C TYR A 290 16.03 14.49 7.78
N MET A 291 16.51 14.29 6.55
CA MET A 291 17.21 13.07 6.17
C MET A 291 18.51 12.88 6.97
N CYS A 292 19.28 13.95 7.15
CA CYS A 292 20.48 13.94 8.00
C CYS A 292 20.12 13.55 9.44
N LEU A 293 19.11 14.20 10.04
CA LEU A 293 18.64 13.88 11.39
C LEU A 293 18.20 12.42 11.50
N THR A 294 17.45 11.92 10.53
CA THR A 294 16.98 10.52 10.48
C THR A 294 18.15 9.54 10.47
N SER A 295 19.25 9.86 9.79
CA SER A 295 20.44 9.00 9.78
C SER A 295 21.20 8.97 11.11
N THR A 296 21.07 10.01 11.94
CA THR A 296 21.72 10.12 13.26
C THR A 296 20.82 9.73 14.41
N GLN A 297 19.52 9.47 14.17
CA GLN A 297 18.59 9.05 15.22
C GLN A 297 19.12 7.79 15.90
N SER A 298 19.24 7.86 17.23
CA SER A 298 19.58 6.71 18.04
C SER A 298 18.49 5.65 17.86
N GLU A 299 18.91 4.38 17.79
CA GLU A 299 17.97 3.26 17.90
C GLU A 299 17.26 3.42 19.25
N GLY A 300 16.00 3.86 19.25
CA GLY A 300 15.31 4.19 20.49
C GLY A 300 15.14 2.95 21.37
N TRP A 301 16.02 2.75 22.35
CA TRP A 301 15.97 1.68 23.36
C TRP A 301 15.78 0.25 22.80
N GLY A 302 15.99 0.03 21.50
CA GLY A 302 15.84 -1.28 20.83
C GLY A 302 16.81 -2.35 21.35
N ASP A 303 17.92 -1.91 21.96
CA ASP A 303 18.92 -2.76 22.62
C ASP A 303 18.55 -3.11 24.08
N THR A 304 17.39 -2.69 24.59
CA THR A 304 16.91 -3.16 25.91
C THR A 304 16.16 -4.48 25.82
N LEU A 305 16.02 -5.15 26.96
CA LEU A 305 15.32 -6.43 27.11
C LEU A 305 13.96 -6.46 26.37
N LEU A 306 13.27 -5.31 26.29
CA LEU A 306 11.97 -5.13 25.61
C LEU A 306 12.04 -5.21 24.07
N GLY A 307 13.14 -4.74 23.45
CA GLY A 307 13.40 -4.95 22.02
C GLY A 307 13.83 -6.39 21.73
N ALA A 308 14.62 -6.99 22.63
CA ALA A 308 15.06 -8.39 22.52
C ALA A 308 13.91 -9.41 22.64
N ILE A 309 12.84 -9.08 23.37
CA ILE A 309 11.61 -9.90 23.46
C ILE A 309 10.51 -9.46 22.49
N GLY A 310 10.80 -8.55 21.54
CA GLY A 310 9.90 -8.19 20.44
C GLY A 310 8.70 -7.31 20.81
N LEU A 311 8.71 -6.65 21.97
CA LEU A 311 7.58 -5.83 22.45
C LEU A 311 7.56 -4.41 21.86
N LYS A 312 8.63 -3.95 21.20
CA LYS A 312 8.65 -2.67 20.49
C LYS A 312 8.99 -2.89 19.01
N THR A 313 8.02 -2.64 18.14
CA THR A 313 8.09 -2.89 16.70
C THR A 313 8.66 -1.70 15.91
N ASP A 314 8.67 -0.50 16.49
CA ASP A 314 9.25 0.71 15.90
C ASP A 314 10.77 0.72 16.08
N VAL A 315 11.52 0.34 15.03
CA VAL A 315 12.98 0.32 15.01
C VAL A 315 13.46 1.07 13.77
N VAL A 316 14.38 2.02 13.97
CA VAL A 316 15.08 2.68 12.87
C VAL A 316 16.24 1.79 12.44
N THR A 317 16.14 1.13 11.27
CA THR A 317 17.19 0.22 10.81
C THR A 317 18.40 0.95 10.25
N ASN A 318 19.55 0.26 10.21
CA ASN A 318 20.75 0.78 9.56
C ASN A 318 20.55 1.04 8.06
N ARG A 319 19.69 0.25 7.39
CA ARG A 319 19.30 0.48 5.98
C ARG A 319 18.60 1.82 5.82
N ARG A 320 17.62 2.11 6.69
CA ARG A 320 16.94 3.40 6.70
C ARG A 320 17.90 4.56 6.93
N LYS A 321 18.83 4.44 7.90
CA LYS A 321 19.83 5.49 8.18
C LYS A 321 20.76 5.74 7.00
N ALA A 322 21.30 4.68 6.40
CA ALA A 322 22.20 4.76 5.26
C ALA A 322 21.50 5.34 4.02
N LEU A 323 20.26 4.90 3.73
CA LEU A 323 19.47 5.46 2.63
C LEU A 323 19.13 6.93 2.90
N ALA A 324 18.66 7.30 4.09
CA ALA A 324 18.35 8.68 4.42
C ALA A 324 19.58 9.58 4.19
N ARG A 325 20.76 9.16 4.66
CA ARG A 325 22.00 9.91 4.40
C ARG A 325 22.35 9.99 2.92
N SER A 326 22.14 8.91 2.17
CA SER A 326 22.35 8.87 0.70
C SER A 326 21.43 9.88 0.00
N LEU A 327 20.15 9.94 0.38
CA LEU A 327 19.17 10.89 -0.16
C LEU A 327 19.47 12.33 0.25
N ALA A 328 20.03 12.57 1.44
CA ALA A 328 20.52 13.89 1.85
C ALA A 328 21.64 14.38 0.93
N CYS A 329 22.59 13.51 0.56
CA CYS A 329 23.62 13.83 -0.42
C CYS A 329 22.99 14.25 -1.75
N VAL A 330 22.02 13.49 -2.26
CA VAL A 330 21.31 13.85 -3.49
C VAL A 330 20.64 15.22 -3.38
N LEU A 331 19.93 15.50 -2.29
CA LEU A 331 19.26 16.80 -2.10
C LEU A 331 20.24 17.98 -2.04
N TYR A 332 21.40 17.84 -1.37
CA TYR A 332 22.42 18.89 -1.33
C TYR A 332 23.15 19.06 -2.68
N SER A 333 23.25 17.99 -3.48
CA SER A 333 23.85 18.04 -4.82
C SER A 333 23.04 18.89 -5.81
N LEU A 334 21.75 19.14 -5.52
CA LEU A 334 20.88 20.00 -6.34
C LEU A 334 21.26 21.49 -6.27
N PHE A 335 22.14 21.87 -5.34
CA PHE A 335 22.49 23.25 -5.07
C PHE A 335 24.02 23.46 -5.08
N PRO A 336 24.70 23.18 -6.21
CA PRO A 336 26.14 23.32 -6.31
C PRO A 336 26.56 24.80 -6.26
N HIS A 337 27.81 25.04 -5.91
CA HIS A 337 28.44 26.33 -6.09
C HIS A 337 28.86 26.51 -7.55
N THR A 338 28.76 27.74 -8.07
CA THR A 338 29.17 28.07 -9.43
C THR A 338 30.57 28.70 -9.43
N SER A 339 31.50 28.13 -10.19
CA SER A 339 32.84 28.68 -10.43
C SER A 339 33.10 28.93 -11.93
N SER A 340 34.21 29.58 -12.26
CA SER A 340 34.65 29.77 -13.66
C SER A 340 34.94 28.46 -14.40
N THR A 341 35.22 27.37 -13.68
CA THR A 341 35.49 26.03 -14.23
C THR A 341 34.26 25.12 -14.25
N GLY A 342 33.09 25.63 -13.84
CA GLY A 342 31.83 24.88 -13.79
C GLY A 342 31.23 24.74 -12.38
N PRO A 343 30.09 24.05 -12.26
CA PRO A 343 29.48 23.75 -10.97
C PRO A 343 30.35 22.76 -10.18
N TYR A 344 30.46 22.98 -8.88
CA TYR A 344 31.13 22.05 -7.96
C TYR A 344 30.28 21.83 -6.70
N PRO A 345 30.48 20.70 -5.99
CA PRO A 345 29.62 20.34 -4.87
C PRO A 345 29.62 21.39 -3.74
N SER A 346 28.49 21.46 -3.02
CA SER A 346 28.34 22.33 -1.85
C SER A 346 29.05 21.76 -0.63
N SER A 347 29.37 22.62 0.34
CA SER A 347 29.94 22.17 1.63
C SER A 347 29.05 21.16 2.35
N GLU A 348 27.73 21.32 2.24
CA GLU A 348 26.71 20.45 2.82
C GLU A 348 26.71 19.07 2.15
N PHE A 349 26.93 19.03 0.82
CA PHE A 349 27.13 17.78 0.10
C PHE A 349 28.37 17.05 0.59
N ASP A 350 29.52 17.73 0.63
CA ASP A 350 30.80 17.12 1.04
C ASP A 350 30.74 16.59 2.47
N MET A 351 30.13 17.36 3.38
CA MET A 351 29.91 16.95 4.77
C MET A 351 28.99 15.72 4.85
N SER A 352 27.87 15.72 4.11
CA SER A 352 26.95 14.59 4.11
C SER A 352 27.58 13.32 3.52
N LEU A 353 28.38 13.45 2.46
CA LEU A 353 29.12 12.36 1.84
C LEU A 353 30.23 11.82 2.76
N HIS A 354 30.91 12.72 3.48
CA HIS A 354 31.86 12.34 4.52
C HIS A 354 31.18 11.52 5.62
N GLU A 355 30.05 11.98 6.14
CA GLU A 355 29.28 11.25 7.16
C GLU A 355 28.77 9.90 6.66
N LEU A 356 28.33 9.79 5.40
CA LEU A 356 27.99 8.51 4.77
C LEU A 356 29.19 7.56 4.72
N THR A 357 30.37 8.10 4.40
CA THR A 357 31.63 7.33 4.35
C THR A 357 32.05 6.85 5.74
N VAL A 358 31.85 7.68 6.79
CA VAL A 358 32.13 7.31 8.18
C VAL A 358 31.29 6.10 8.63
N LEU A 359 30.08 5.90 8.09
CA LEU A 359 29.27 4.70 8.38
C LEU A 359 30.00 3.40 8.04
N LEU A 360 30.89 3.39 7.05
CA LEU A 360 31.67 2.20 6.66
C LEU A 360 32.65 1.72 7.73
N ALA A 361 33.12 2.63 8.60
CA ALA A 361 34.00 2.30 9.70
C ALA A 361 33.23 1.79 10.93
N ASN A 362 31.92 2.03 10.99
CA ASN A 362 31.08 1.63 12.11
C ASN A 362 30.63 0.17 11.97
N LYS A 363 31.02 -0.67 12.94
CA LYS A 363 30.68 -2.10 12.98
C LYS A 363 29.17 -2.38 12.91
N LYS A 364 28.33 -1.44 13.34
CA LYS A 364 26.86 -1.59 13.25
C LYS A 364 26.36 -1.73 11.81
N PHE A 365 27.08 -1.18 10.84
CA PHE A 365 26.69 -1.17 9.42
C PHE A 365 27.37 -2.29 8.63
N ALA A 366 28.02 -3.25 9.30
CA ALA A 366 28.77 -4.32 8.63
C ALA A 366 27.90 -5.17 7.69
N ASP A 367 26.63 -5.39 8.03
CA ASP A 367 25.66 -6.16 7.26
C ASP A 367 25.20 -5.46 5.96
N ILE A 368 25.35 -4.14 5.90
CA ILE A 368 24.96 -3.33 4.74
C ILE A 368 26.13 -2.55 4.10
N LYS A 369 27.36 -2.94 4.43
CA LYS A 369 28.57 -2.24 3.99
C LYS A 369 28.68 -2.15 2.48
N GLN A 370 28.34 -3.22 1.75
CA GLN A 370 28.41 -3.25 0.28
C GLN A 370 27.39 -2.31 -0.36
N GLN A 371 26.19 -2.22 0.22
CA GLN A 371 25.14 -1.29 -0.20
C GLN A 371 25.60 0.16 -0.01
N ILE A 372 26.25 0.48 1.11
CA ILE A 372 26.80 1.82 1.37
C ILE A 372 27.92 2.14 0.36
N ILE A 373 28.83 1.20 0.08
CA ILE A 373 29.88 1.39 -0.93
C ILE A 373 29.28 1.68 -2.31
N ALA A 374 28.28 0.87 -2.73
CA ALA A 374 27.59 1.08 -4.00
C ALA A 374 26.89 2.45 -4.06
N ALA A 375 26.21 2.85 -2.98
CA ALA A 375 25.56 4.16 -2.90
C ALA A 375 26.56 5.32 -2.99
N ILE A 376 27.70 5.23 -2.29
CA ILE A 376 28.78 6.23 -2.37
C ILE A 376 29.32 6.34 -3.79
N GLY A 377 29.53 5.22 -4.47
CA GLY A 377 29.98 5.21 -5.87
C GLY A 377 29.04 6.01 -6.76
N ILE A 378 27.75 5.69 -6.72
CA ILE A 378 26.72 6.38 -7.49
C ILE A 378 26.68 7.89 -7.17
N ILE A 379 26.71 8.26 -5.88
CA ILE A 379 26.65 9.67 -5.45
C ILE A 379 27.88 10.47 -5.90
N LYS A 380 29.05 9.84 -5.93
CA LYS A 380 30.29 10.51 -6.40
C LYS A 380 30.27 10.72 -7.91
N ASP A 381 29.85 9.71 -8.65
CA ASP A 381 29.73 9.78 -10.10
C ASP A 381 28.74 10.86 -10.55
N GLU A 382 27.67 11.06 -9.76
CA GLU A 382 26.62 12.06 -10.00
C GLU A 382 26.62 13.18 -8.93
N SER A 383 27.78 13.74 -8.62
CA SER A 383 27.93 14.79 -7.59
C SER A 383 27.27 16.14 -7.92
N THR A 384 26.95 16.36 -9.19
CA THR A 384 26.20 17.53 -9.69
C THR A 384 25.19 17.09 -10.76
N PRO A 385 24.15 16.32 -10.38
CA PRO A 385 23.25 15.70 -11.34
C PRO A 385 22.38 16.75 -12.01
N ALA A 386 22.03 16.55 -13.29
CA ALA A 386 20.99 17.36 -13.90
C ALA A 386 19.64 17.02 -13.24
N LEU A 387 18.79 18.04 -13.03
CA LEU A 387 17.51 17.88 -12.30
C LEU A 387 16.60 16.78 -12.88
N ARG A 388 16.65 16.56 -14.20
CA ARG A 388 15.90 15.52 -14.90
C ARG A 388 16.35 14.09 -14.58
N ASP A 389 17.61 13.91 -14.17
CA ASP A 389 18.22 12.60 -13.92
C ASP A 389 18.05 12.17 -12.44
N VAL A 390 17.81 13.13 -11.55
CA VAL A 390 17.61 12.92 -10.10
C VAL A 390 16.55 11.85 -9.78
N PRO A 391 15.39 11.79 -10.45
CA PRO A 391 14.41 10.75 -10.19
C PRO A 391 14.92 9.32 -10.45
N GLN A 392 15.78 9.12 -11.46
CA GLN A 392 16.45 7.83 -11.70
C GLN A 392 17.53 7.55 -10.65
N LEU A 393 18.28 8.58 -10.25
CA LEU A 393 19.29 8.49 -9.19
C LEU A 393 18.68 8.01 -7.87
N VAL A 394 17.59 8.64 -7.40
CA VAL A 394 16.93 8.21 -6.15
C VAL A 394 16.30 6.82 -6.27
N PHE A 395 15.80 6.45 -7.45
CA PHE A 395 15.31 5.10 -7.73
C PHE A 395 16.41 4.03 -7.63
N ARG A 396 17.59 4.31 -8.19
CA ARG A 396 18.75 3.41 -8.06
C ARG A 396 19.17 3.25 -6.60
N LEU A 397 19.18 4.34 -5.83
CA LEU A 397 19.54 4.32 -4.40
C LEU A 397 18.56 3.50 -3.57
N ILE A 398 17.24 3.65 -3.74
CA ILE A 398 16.27 2.83 -2.99
C ILE A 398 16.41 1.34 -3.34
N GLY A 399 16.68 1.00 -4.61
CA GLY A 399 16.89 -0.38 -5.07
C GLY A 399 18.14 -1.05 -4.50
N ILE A 400 19.15 -0.28 -4.10
CA ILE A 400 20.35 -0.80 -3.42
C ILE A 400 20.01 -1.30 -2.00
N PHE A 401 19.16 -0.56 -1.28
CA PHE A 401 18.86 -0.85 0.13
C PHE A 401 17.64 -1.76 0.33
N TYR A 402 16.70 -1.78 -0.62
CA TYR A 402 15.46 -2.53 -0.51
C TYR A 402 15.14 -3.31 -1.79
N ASN A 403 14.80 -4.59 -1.59
CA ASN A 403 14.33 -5.48 -2.64
C ASN A 403 12.84 -5.81 -2.41
N SER A 404 11.98 -4.84 -2.67
CA SER A 404 10.52 -4.99 -2.55
C SER A 404 9.89 -5.11 -3.93
N VAL A 405 8.93 -6.02 -4.08
CA VAL A 405 8.23 -6.34 -5.35
C VAL A 405 7.57 -5.13 -6.03
N PHE A 406 7.23 -4.10 -5.27
CA PHE A 406 6.64 -2.88 -5.80
C PHE A 406 7.68 -1.87 -6.30
N ILE A 407 8.96 -1.95 -5.93
CA ILE A 407 9.96 -0.95 -6.35
C ILE A 407 10.19 -0.94 -7.87
N PRO A 408 10.36 -2.09 -8.58
CA PRO A 408 10.81 -2.10 -9.97
C PRO A 408 9.94 -1.32 -10.98
N THR A 409 8.63 -1.22 -10.74
CA THR A 409 7.68 -0.57 -11.67
C THR A 409 7.39 0.90 -11.33
N VAL A 410 8.02 1.44 -10.28
CA VAL A 410 7.89 2.84 -9.87
C VAL A 410 8.26 3.84 -10.98
N PRO A 411 9.32 3.59 -11.79
CA PRO A 411 9.66 4.44 -12.92
C PRO A 411 8.49 4.80 -13.85
N GLU A 412 7.58 3.84 -14.08
CA GLU A 412 6.40 4.02 -14.95
C GLU A 412 5.41 5.07 -14.43
N LEU A 413 5.42 5.34 -13.12
CA LEU A 413 4.53 6.31 -12.48
C LEU A 413 5.18 7.69 -12.37
N TRP A 414 6.50 7.74 -12.22
CA TRP A 414 7.22 9.00 -12.08
C TRP A 414 7.43 9.74 -13.40
N ASP A 415 7.22 9.06 -14.53
CA ASP A 415 7.30 9.58 -15.90
C ASP A 415 8.62 10.33 -16.14
N PHE A 416 9.74 9.60 -16.11
CA PHE A 416 11.09 10.17 -16.21
C PHE A 416 11.36 10.94 -17.52
N GLU A 417 10.58 10.71 -18.59
CA GLU A 417 10.87 11.22 -19.93
C GLU A 417 9.90 12.30 -20.45
N SER A 418 8.66 12.41 -19.93
CA SER A 418 7.59 13.16 -20.62
C SER A 418 7.38 14.61 -20.17
N ARG A 419 7.94 15.04 -19.02
CA ARG A 419 7.70 16.39 -18.46
C ARG A 419 8.89 17.34 -18.56
N PHE A 420 10.00 16.91 -19.14
CA PHE A 420 11.23 17.70 -19.28
C PHE A 420 11.59 18.03 -20.76
N THR A 421 10.69 17.69 -21.69
CA THR A 421 10.64 18.20 -23.07
C THR A 421 9.61 19.30 -23.16
#